data_AF-A0A8T5L4H7-F1
#
_entry.id   AF-A0A8T5L4H7-F1
#
_cell.length_a   1.000
_cell.length_b   1.000
_cell.length_c   1.000
_cell.angle_alpha   90.00
_cell.angle_beta   90.00
_cell.angle_gamma   90.00
#
_symmetry.space_group_name_H-M   'P 1'
#
loop_
_entity.id
_entity.type
_entity.pdbx_description
1 polymer ?
#
loop_
_entity_poly.entity_id
_entity_poly.type
_entity_poly.pdbx_seq_one_letter_code
_entity_poly.pdbx_strand_id
1 'polypeptide(L)'
;MLSDTNKARVSVLVHALVGVGVGYASLFVGRALFAFILMIIAMLVMGRIAERTFAKGKGRSWWLANGALVLGFLWFLSWVLFLNVGV
;
A
#
# COMPACT_ATOMS: atom_id res chain seq x y z
N MET A 1 -23.54 -6.33 3.46
CA MET A 1 -22.41 -6.08 4.40
C MET A 1 -21.37 -7.16 4.15
N LEU A 2 -20.10 -6.82 3.85
CA LEU A 2 -19.07 -7.84 3.59
C LEU A 2 -18.77 -8.64 4.86
N SER A 3 -18.49 -9.94 4.72
CA SER A 3 -17.93 -10.75 5.82
C SER A 3 -16.54 -10.24 6.21
N ASP A 4 -16.11 -10.50 7.45
CA ASP A 4 -14.81 -10.02 7.92
C ASP A 4 -13.63 -10.58 7.13
N THR A 5 -13.73 -11.82 6.66
CA THR A 5 -12.77 -12.42 5.72
C THR A 5 -12.74 -11.67 4.39
N ASN A 6 -13.90 -11.28 3.85
CA ASN A 6 -13.97 -10.54 2.59
C ASN A 6 -13.39 -9.13 2.75
N LYS A 7 -13.61 -8.45 3.88
CA LYS A 7 -12.99 -7.15 4.18
C LYS A 7 -11.46 -7.25 4.20
N ALA A 8 -10.91 -8.30 4.81
CA ALA A 8 -9.46 -8.53 4.86
C ALA A 8 -8.89 -8.76 3.44
N ARG A 9 -9.53 -9.61 2.62
CA ARG A 9 -9.14 -9.85 1.23
C ARG A 9 -9.14 -8.57 0.39
N VAL A 10 -10.19 -7.76 0.51
CA VAL A 10 -10.27 -6.46 -0.18
C VAL A 10 -9.17 -5.51 0.29
N SER A 11 -8.88 -5.48 1.60
CA SER A 11 -7.76 -4.68 2.13
C SER A 11 -6.44 -5.06 1.51
N VAL A 12 -6.13 -6.37 1.47
CA VAL A 12 -4.91 -6.91 0.85
C VAL A 12 -4.84 -6.52 -0.62
N LEU A 13 -5.91 -6.71 -1.39
CA LEU A 13 -5.98 -6.36 -2.82
C LEU A 13 -5.73 -4.86 -3.05
N VAL A 14 -6.39 -3.98 -2.29
CA VAL A 14 -6.23 -2.53 -2.42
C VAL A 14 -4.79 -2.13 -2.10
N HIS A 15 -4.23 -2.61 -0.98
CA HIS A 15 -2.86 -2.31 -0.58
C HIS A 15 -1.83 -2.86 -1.58
N ALA A 16 -2.11 -4.01 -2.19
CA ALA A 16 -1.25 -4.58 -3.23
C ALA A 16 -1.21 -3.71 -4.49
N LEU A 17 -2.37 -3.33 -5.02
CA LEU A 17 -2.46 -2.47 -6.20
C LEU A 17 -1.81 -1.10 -5.95
N VAL A 18 -2.04 -0.52 -4.77
CA VAL A 18 -1.40 0.73 -4.35
C VAL A 18 0.11 0.56 -4.25
N GLY A 19 0.60 -0.53 -3.63
CA GLY A 19 2.04 -0.78 -3.50
C GLY A 19 2.73 -0.79 -4.87
N VAL A 20 2.16 -1.49 -5.84
CA VAL A 20 2.68 -1.51 -7.22
C VAL A 20 2.66 -0.11 -7.84
N GLY A 21 1.54 0.60 -7.77
CA GLY A 21 1.40 1.95 -8.35
C GLY A 21 2.34 2.98 -7.72
N VAL A 22 2.53 2.91 -6.40
CA VAL A 22 3.45 3.81 -5.67
C VAL A 22 4.90 3.46 -5.97
N GLY A 23 5.24 2.19 -6.16
CA GLY A 23 6.60 1.81 -6.54
C GLY A 23 6.96 2.28 -7.95
N TYR A 24 5.99 2.28 -8.88
CA TYR A 24 6.13 2.96 -10.16
C TYR A 24 6.30 4.48 -9.99
N ALA A 25 5.43 5.13 -9.21
CA ALA A 25 5.51 6.57 -8.97
C ALA A 25 6.83 7.00 -8.29
N SER A 26 7.47 6.08 -7.55
CA SER A 26 8.74 6.30 -6.87
C SER A 26 9.92 6.52 -7.82
N LEU A 27 9.82 6.12 -9.10
CA LEU A 27 10.84 6.39 -10.12
C LEU A 27 11.04 7.89 -10.37
N PHE A 28 9.95 8.66 -10.30
CA PHE A 28 9.95 10.08 -10.64
C PHE A 28 10.47 11.00 -9.53
N VAL A 29 10.75 10.45 -8.34
CA VAL A 29 11.14 11.24 -7.16
C VAL A 29 12.67 11.41 -7.06
N GLY A 30 13.44 10.67 -7.85
CA GLY A 30 14.89 10.81 -8.04
C GLY A 30 15.78 10.49 -6.82
N ARG A 31 15.23 10.45 -5.61
CA ARG A 31 15.94 10.14 -4.36
C ARG A 31 15.26 9.00 -3.61
N ALA A 32 16.04 8.00 -3.21
CA ALA A 32 15.58 6.83 -2.44
C ALA A 32 14.82 7.21 -1.16
N LEU A 33 15.30 8.23 -0.43
CA LEU A 33 14.63 8.72 0.77
C LEU A 33 13.23 9.26 0.47
N PHE A 34 13.06 9.97 -0.65
CA PHE A 34 11.76 10.54 -1.02
C PHE A 34 10.80 9.47 -1.54
N ALA A 35 11.30 8.45 -2.25
CA ALA A 35 10.53 7.26 -2.61
C ALA A 35 10.01 6.52 -1.35
N PHE A 36 10.86 6.35 -0.34
CA PHE A 36 10.47 5.76 0.93
C PHE A 36 9.41 6.61 1.66
N ILE A 37 9.59 7.93 1.73
CA ILE A 37 8.61 8.85 2.31
C ILE A 37 7.27 8.77 1.55
N LEU A 38 7.30 8.72 0.21
CA LEU A 38 6.11 8.57 -0.62
C LEU A 38 5.35 7.28 -0.28
N MET A 39 6.07 6.16 -0.10
CA MET A 39 5.46 4.89 0.35
C MET A 39 4.81 5.02 1.72
N ILE A 40 5.49 5.63 2.69
CA ILE A 40 4.93 5.84 4.04
C ILE A 40 3.66 6.69 3.97
N ILE A 41 3.66 7.78 3.21
CA ILE A 41 2.49 8.64 3.01
C ILE A 41 1.35 7.84 2.37
N ALA A 42 1.63 7.13 1.28
CA ALA A 42 0.62 6.33 0.58
C ALA A 42 0.01 5.26 1.49
N MET A 43 0.83 4.59 2.30
CA MET A 43 0.38 3.61 3.29
C MET A 43 -0.55 4.21 4.33
N LEU A 44 -0.20 5.37 4.91
CA LEU A 44 -1.05 6.05 5.88
C LEU A 44 -2.38 6.51 5.27
N VAL A 45 -2.34 7.07 4.06
CA VAL A 45 -3.54 7.54 3.35
C VAL A 45 -4.44 6.38 2.98
N MET A 46 -3.90 5.35 2.32
CA MET A 46 -4.69 4.21 1.87
C MET A 46 -5.19 3.33 3.01
N GLY A 47 -4.41 3.19 4.09
CA GLY A 47 -4.87 2.53 5.31
C GLY A 47 -6.12 3.18 5.89
N ARG A 48 -6.13 4.53 5.98
CA ARG A 48 -7.30 5.29 6.45
C ARG A 48 -8.49 5.22 5.50
N ILE A 49 -8.26 5.23 4.18
CA ILE A 49 -9.32 5.07 3.19
C ILE A 49 -9.93 3.67 3.31
N ALA A 50 -9.11 2.62 3.34
CA ALA A 50 -9.58 1.24 3.46
C ALA A 50 -10.36 1.00 4.76
N GLU A 51 -9.89 1.55 5.88
CA GLU A 51 -10.59 1.51 7.16
C GLU A 51 -11.99 2.14 7.07
N ARG A 52 -12.08 3.36 6.51
CA ARG A 52 -13.36 4.09 6.40
C ARG A 52 -14.34 3.41 5.45
N THR A 53 -13.85 2.84 4.35
CA THR A 53 -14.71 2.27 3.31
C THR A 53 -15.14 0.83 3.61
N PHE A 54 -14.25 -0.01 4.11
CA PHE A 54 -14.49 -1.46 4.19
C PHE A 54 -14.59 -2.00 5.61
N ALA A 55 -13.98 -1.34 6.60
CA ALA A 55 -13.85 -1.86 7.97
C ALA A 55 -14.10 -0.79 9.05
N LYS A 56 -15.13 0.03 8.85
CA LYS A 56 -15.49 1.13 9.76
C LYS A 56 -15.58 0.62 11.21
N GLY A 57 -14.81 1.22 12.11
CA GLY A 57 -14.77 0.86 13.53
C GLY A 57 -13.70 -0.15 13.93
N LYS A 58 -12.94 -0.75 12.99
CA LYS A 58 -11.85 -1.69 13.33
C LYS A 58 -10.53 -1.02 13.72
N GLY A 59 -10.40 0.30 13.51
CA GLY A 59 -9.22 1.07 13.92
C GLY A 59 -7.98 0.86 13.04
N ARG A 60 -6.88 1.52 13.42
CA ARG A 60 -5.64 1.52 12.63
C ARG A 60 -4.91 0.18 12.62
N SER A 61 -5.01 -0.58 13.71
CA SER A 61 -4.36 -1.89 13.85
C SER A 61 -4.84 -2.88 12.79
N TRP A 62 -6.09 -2.75 12.33
CA TRP A 62 -6.67 -3.64 11.33
C TRP A 62 -5.97 -3.55 9.98
N TRP A 63 -5.78 -2.36 9.41
CA TRP A 63 -5.12 -2.23 8.11
C TRP A 63 -3.60 -2.33 8.22
N LEU A 64 -3.01 -2.04 9.37
CA LEU A 64 -1.60 -2.33 9.63
C LEU A 64 -1.32 -3.83 9.58
N ALA A 65 -2.16 -4.66 10.22
CA ALA A 65 -1.99 -6.10 10.23
C ALA A 65 -2.26 -6.77 8.88
N ASN A 66 -3.20 -6.22 8.08
CA ASN A 66 -3.64 -6.87 6.84
C ASN A 66 -3.04 -6.26 5.56
N GLY A 67 -2.67 -4.97 5.57
CA GLY A 67 -2.38 -4.20 4.36
C GLY A 67 -1.01 -3.56 4.33
N ALA A 68 -0.50 -3.07 5.46
CA ALA A 68 0.77 -2.33 5.50
C ALA A 68 1.98 -3.17 5.05
N LEU A 69 2.08 -4.42 5.51
CA LEU A 69 3.15 -5.32 5.11
C LEU A 69 3.09 -5.67 3.62
N VAL A 70 1.88 -5.93 3.10
CA VAL A 70 1.65 -6.23 1.69
C VAL A 70 2.02 -5.03 0.81
N LEU A 71 1.58 -3.83 1.19
CA LEU A 71 1.90 -2.60 0.47
C LEU A 71 3.39 -2.36 0.46
N GLY A 72 4.06 -2.40 1.61
CA GLY A 72 5.49 -2.17 1.72
C GLY A 72 6.31 -3.18 0.92
N PHE A 73 5.95 -4.47 1.00
CA PHE A 73 6.62 -5.52 0.25
C PHE A 73 6.45 -5.36 -1.26
N LEU A 74 5.23 -5.14 -1.73
CA LEU A 74 4.95 -4.98 -3.16
C LEU A 74 5.48 -3.66 -3.72
N TRP A 75 5.48 -2.59 -2.92
CA TRP A 75 6.16 -1.34 -3.26
C TRP A 75 7.65 -1.55 -3.46
N PHE A 76 8.31 -2.23 -2.52
CA PHE A 76 9.76 -2.44 -2.62
C PHE A 76 10.10 -3.29 -3.85
N LEU A 77 9.37 -4.38 -4.07
CA LEU A 77 9.55 -5.22 -5.26
C LEU A 77 9.31 -4.44 -6.55
N SER A 78 8.20 -3.71 -6.67
CA SER A 78 7.88 -2.98 -7.88
C SER A 78 8.86 -1.83 -8.12
N TRP A 79 9.25 -1.10 -7.10
CA TRP A 79 10.24 -0.03 -7.20
C TRP A 79 11.60 -0.56 -7.67
N VAL A 80 12.10 -1.64 -7.09
CA VAL A 80 13.34 -2.30 -7.53
C VAL A 80 13.21 -2.82 -8.95
N LEU A 81 12.11 -3.49 -9.29
CA LEU A 81 11.88 -4.00 -10.65
C LEU A 81 11.89 -2.87 -11.67
N PHE A 82 11.14 -1.80 -11.45
CA PHE A 82 11.07 -0.68 -12.40
C PHE A 82 12.40 0.07 -12.52
N LEU A 83 13.15 0.22 -11.42
CA LEU A 83 14.50 0.78 -11.46
C LEU A 83 15.46 -0.04 -12.33
N ASN A 84 15.29 -1.37 -12.37
CA ASN A 84 16.16 -2.27 -13.12
C ASN A 84 15.69 -2.55 -14.55
N VAL A 85 14.39 -2.39 -14.84
CA VAL A 85 13.81 -2.60 -16.17
C VAL A 85 14.00 -1.36 -17.07
N GLY A 86 14.49 -0.24 -16.53
CA GLY A 86 14.80 0.97 -17.29
C GLY A 86 13.56 1.70 -17.80
N VAL A 87 12.45 1.59 -17.05
CA VAL A 87 11.19 2.31 -17.31
C VAL A 87 11.33 3.80 -16.99
#